data_AF-A0A7D9J236-F1
#
_entry.id   AF-A0A7D9J236-F1
#
_cell.length_a   1.000
_cell.length_b   1.000
_cell.length_c   1.000
_cell.angle_alpha   90.00
_cell.angle_beta   90.00
_cell.angle_gamma   90.00
#
_symmetry.space_group_name_H-M   'P 1'
#
loop_
_entity.id
_entity.type
_entity.pdbx_description
1 polymer ?
#
loop_
_entity_poly.entity_id
_entity_poly.type
_entity_poly.pdbx_seq_one_letter_code
_entity_poly.pdbx_strand_id
1 'polypeptide(L)'
;MLPSGAVGKKFVIETTKWIEYWNHDAVDFKDIALKVLMVMPALLLQKPTFKSISKEHSQCLTRHLKQWEAGRKLPTNSKPLNDERLAKTFSKLTFEGKINAAIKLLDQHDSSGVVTLSQSTINELKGKHPNANDADPSILMDGPLPLVDPVMFQNITESTTIMKSTLRTRG
;
A
#
# COMPACT_ATOMS: atom_id res chain seq x y z
N MET A 1 -7.11 6.50 28.57
CA MET A 1 -6.94 7.91 28.97
C MET A 1 -7.86 8.74 28.10
N LEU A 2 -8.75 9.55 28.68
CA LEU A 2 -9.56 10.47 27.88
C LEU A 2 -8.77 11.75 27.61
N PRO A 3 -8.69 12.22 26.35
CA PRO A 3 -8.04 13.47 26.02
C PRO A 3 -8.81 14.64 26.65
N SER A 4 -8.15 15.43 27.48
CA SER A 4 -8.75 16.56 28.21
C SER A 4 -8.00 17.87 27.94
N GLY A 5 -8.62 19.01 28.31
CA GLY A 5 -8.07 20.34 28.10
C GLY A 5 -8.09 20.81 26.64
N ALA A 6 -7.35 21.87 26.34
CA ALA A 6 -7.35 22.52 25.02
C ALA A 6 -6.89 21.58 23.89
N VAL A 7 -5.89 20.73 24.16
CA VAL A 7 -5.36 19.77 23.17
C VAL A 7 -6.37 18.65 22.93
N GLY A 8 -7.07 18.18 23.96
CA GLY A 8 -8.12 17.18 23.81
C GLY A 8 -9.30 17.69 22.98
N LYS A 9 -9.66 18.96 23.12
CA LYS A 9 -10.67 19.59 22.23
C LYS A 9 -10.27 19.52 20.76
N LYS A 10 -8.99 19.77 20.43
CA LYS A 10 -8.50 19.65 19.05
C LYS A 10 -8.62 18.23 18.50
N PHE A 11 -8.31 17.22 19.32
CA PHE A 11 -8.51 15.82 18.95
C PHE A 11 -9.99 15.52 18.66
N VAL A 12 -10.91 15.99 19.50
CA VAL A 12 -12.35 15.81 19.30
C VAL A 12 -12.82 16.50 18.02
N ILE A 13 -12.40 17.75 17.78
CA ILE A 13 -12.75 18.50 16.56
C ILE A 13 -12.31 17.72 15.31
N GLU A 14 -11.08 17.22 15.30
CA GLU A 14 -10.56 16.45 14.17
C GLU A 14 -11.32 15.11 14.02
N THR A 15 -11.69 14.45 15.12
CA THR A 15 -12.53 13.24 15.10
C THR A 15 -13.90 13.51 14.49
N THR A 16 -14.55 14.62 14.89
CA THR A 16 -15.85 15.05 14.36
C THR A 16 -15.77 15.34 12.87
N LYS A 17 -14.71 15.99 12.41
CA LYS A 17 -14.47 16.26 10.98
C LYS A 17 -14.45 14.98 10.14
N TRP A 18 -13.80 13.90 10.61
CA TRP A 18 -13.81 12.61 9.92
C TRP A 18 -15.19 11.95 9.92
N ILE A 19 -15.99 12.13 10.97
CA ILE A 19 -17.39 11.67 11.01
C ILE A 19 -18.24 12.46 10.00
N GLU A 20 -18.03 13.77 9.88
CA GLU A 20 -18.71 14.60 8.87
C GLU A 20 -18.35 14.15 7.45
N TYR A 21 -17.07 13.86 7.18
CA TYR A 21 -16.63 13.31 5.89
C TYR A 21 -17.28 11.96 5.55
N TRP A 22 -17.57 11.14 6.56
CA TRP A 22 -18.32 9.91 6.36
C TRP A 22 -19.79 10.18 6.00
N ASN A 23 -20.41 11.17 6.64
CA ASN A 23 -21.83 11.48 6.50
C ASN A 23 -22.17 12.26 5.22
N HIS A 24 -21.18 12.83 4.53
CA HIS A 24 -21.38 13.63 3.32
C HIS A 24 -20.82 12.94 2.06
N ASP A 25 -21.71 12.65 1.11
CA ASP A 25 -21.38 11.92 -0.13
C ASP A 25 -20.48 12.69 -1.10
N ALA A 26 -20.37 14.01 -0.95
CA ALA A 26 -19.64 14.89 -1.86
C ALA A 26 -18.16 15.11 -1.49
N VAL A 27 -17.61 14.35 -0.53
CA VAL A 27 -16.25 14.56 -0.02
C VAL A 27 -15.33 13.41 -0.45
N ASP A 28 -14.19 13.75 -1.06
CA ASP A 28 -13.17 12.82 -1.61
C ASP A 28 -12.63 11.77 -0.62
N PHE A 29 -12.91 11.91 0.68
CA PHE A 29 -12.38 11.06 1.75
C PHE A 29 -13.41 10.12 2.39
N LYS A 30 -14.66 10.09 1.90
CA LYS A 30 -15.73 9.26 2.48
C LYS A 30 -15.32 7.79 2.63
N ASP A 31 -14.77 7.17 1.58
CA ASP A 31 -14.44 5.74 1.57
C ASP A 31 -13.35 5.34 2.58
N ILE A 32 -12.54 6.30 3.01
CA ILE A 32 -11.49 6.09 4.01
C ILE A 32 -11.84 6.68 5.38
N ALA A 33 -12.91 7.48 5.50
CA ALA A 33 -13.21 8.26 6.69
C ALA A 33 -13.37 7.38 7.94
N LEU A 34 -14.10 6.26 7.85
CA LEU A 34 -14.22 5.31 8.95
C LEU A 34 -12.91 4.60 9.29
N LYS A 35 -12.08 4.27 8.28
CA LYS A 35 -10.77 3.65 8.53
C LYS A 35 -9.86 4.61 9.28
N VAL A 36 -9.86 5.88 8.88
CA VAL A 36 -9.12 6.94 9.55
C VAL A 36 -9.63 7.11 10.99
N LEU A 37 -10.95 7.19 11.19
CA LEU A 37 -11.58 7.30 12.50
C LEU A 37 -11.17 6.15 13.45
N MET A 38 -11.06 4.92 12.94
CA MET A 38 -10.68 3.75 13.74
C MET A 38 -9.19 3.76 14.13
N VAL A 39 -8.32 4.22 13.23
CA VAL A 39 -6.86 4.19 13.45
C VAL A 39 -6.37 5.43 14.22
N MET A 40 -7.07 6.55 14.11
CA MET A 40 -6.70 7.84 14.71
C MET A 40 -6.49 7.78 16.24
N PRO A 41 -7.35 7.16 17.07
CA PRO A 41 -7.10 7.03 18.50
C PRO A 41 -5.81 6.26 18.80
N ALA A 42 -5.57 5.18 18.04
CA ALA A 42 -4.40 4.34 18.21
C ALA A 42 -3.08 5.02 17.80
N LEU A 43 -3.13 6.06 16.95
CA LEU A 43 -1.96 6.85 16.56
C LEU A 43 -1.76 8.07 17.48
N LEU A 44 -2.82 8.80 17.76
CA LEU A 44 -2.74 10.09 18.44
C LEU A 44 -2.71 9.96 19.97
N LEU A 45 -3.41 8.98 20.54
CA LEU A 45 -3.54 8.81 22.00
C LEU A 45 -2.55 7.79 22.59
N GLN A 46 -1.46 7.50 21.87
CA GLN A 46 -0.41 6.61 22.37
C GLN A 46 0.27 7.18 23.61
N LYS A 47 0.52 6.31 24.60
CA LYS A 47 1.25 6.68 25.80
C LYS A 47 2.75 6.80 25.48
N PRO A 48 3.44 7.91 25.80
CA PRO A 48 4.87 8.08 25.53
C PRO A 48 5.74 7.01 26.20
N THR A 49 5.43 6.70 27.45
CA THR A 49 6.11 5.70 28.29
C THR A 49 5.15 5.16 29.33
N PHE A 50 5.40 3.97 29.89
CA PHE A 50 4.54 3.39 30.93
C PHE A 50 4.38 4.30 32.15
N LYS A 51 5.43 5.06 32.52
CA LYS A 51 5.48 5.94 33.70
C LYS A 51 5.08 7.39 33.42
N SER A 52 4.68 7.73 32.20
CA SER A 52 4.41 9.13 31.83
C SER A 52 3.17 9.72 32.52
N ILE A 53 3.24 11.03 32.73
CA ILE A 53 2.22 11.84 33.45
C ILE A 53 1.33 12.64 32.48
N SER A 54 0.19 13.14 32.99
CA SER A 54 -0.83 13.86 32.19
C SER A 54 -0.30 15.03 31.37
N LYS A 55 0.72 15.75 31.88
CA LYS A 55 1.37 16.86 31.16
C LYS A 55 2.11 16.37 29.92
N GLU A 56 2.84 15.27 30.04
CA GLU A 56 3.58 14.64 28.94
C GLU A 56 2.63 14.06 27.91
N HIS A 57 1.48 13.51 28.33
CA HIS A 57 0.43 13.05 27.42
C HIS A 57 -0.10 14.19 26.56
N SER A 58 -0.35 15.35 27.18
CA SER A 58 -0.85 16.54 26.47
C SER A 58 0.18 17.08 25.46
N GLN A 59 1.46 17.10 25.83
CA GLN A 59 2.55 17.50 24.93
C GLN A 59 2.71 16.51 23.76
N CYS A 60 2.64 15.21 24.04
CA CYS A 60 2.72 14.16 23.04
C CYS A 60 1.57 14.25 22.03
N LEU A 61 0.33 14.38 22.51
CA LEU A 61 -0.84 14.57 21.66
C LEU A 61 -0.73 15.83 20.80
N THR A 62 -0.22 16.94 21.36
CA THR A 62 0.03 18.18 20.59
C THR A 62 1.00 17.93 19.45
N ARG A 63 2.10 17.21 19.70
CA ARG A 63 3.09 16.87 18.67
C ARG A 63 2.48 15.96 17.60
N HIS A 64 1.71 14.96 17.99
CA HIS A 64 1.09 14.02 17.06
C HIS A 64 0.04 14.71 16.19
N LEU A 65 -0.81 15.59 16.74
CA LEU A 65 -1.75 16.39 15.96
C LEU A 65 -1.04 17.29 14.93
N LYS A 66 0.08 17.92 15.31
CA LYS A 66 0.87 18.70 14.36
C LYS A 66 1.46 17.84 13.22
N GLN A 67 1.86 16.61 13.50
CA GLN A 67 2.36 15.67 12.49
C GLN A 67 1.25 15.12 11.60
N TRP A 68 0.07 14.89 12.19
CA TRP A 68 -1.15 14.47 11.52
C TRP A 68 -1.59 15.50 10.48
N GLU A 69 -1.70 16.77 10.87
CA GLU A 69 -2.04 17.88 9.97
C GLU A 69 -1.00 18.06 8.85
N ALA A 70 0.29 17.82 9.15
CA ALA A 70 1.36 17.90 8.16
C ALA A 70 1.40 16.70 7.18
N GLY A 71 0.55 15.68 7.36
CA GLY A 71 0.52 14.50 6.50
C GLY A 71 1.82 13.70 6.50
N ARG A 72 2.67 13.82 7.52
CA ARG A 72 3.97 13.15 7.54
C ARG A 72 3.77 11.64 7.66
N LYS A 73 4.26 10.92 6.64
CA LYS A 73 4.50 9.47 6.71
C LYS A 73 5.22 9.15 8.02
N LEU A 74 4.73 8.12 8.73
CA LEU A 74 5.43 7.52 9.86
C LEU A 74 6.92 7.45 9.51
N PRO A 75 7.85 7.89 10.38
CA PRO A 75 9.26 7.74 10.11
C PRO A 75 9.53 6.25 9.93
N THR A 76 9.72 5.82 8.68
CA THR A 76 10.38 4.57 8.42
C THR A 76 11.78 4.79 8.99
N ASN A 77 12.12 4.10 10.08
CA ASN A 77 13.46 4.17 10.68
C ASN A 77 14.57 3.68 9.73
N SER A 78 14.25 3.38 8.46
CA SER A 78 15.21 3.21 7.39
C SER A 78 15.82 4.56 7.05
N LYS A 79 16.88 4.92 7.77
CA LYS A 79 17.88 5.81 7.18
C LYS A 79 18.36 5.11 5.90
N PRO A 80 18.43 5.79 4.75
CA PRO A 80 19.04 5.19 3.57
C PRO A 80 20.43 4.68 3.98
N LEU A 81 20.68 3.39 3.77
CA LEU A 81 21.99 2.82 4.05
C LEU A 81 22.96 3.48 3.08
N ASN A 82 23.91 4.24 3.62
CA ASN A 82 25.05 4.71 2.86
C ASN A 82 25.85 3.48 2.37
N ASP A 83 26.38 3.52 1.14
CA ASP A 83 27.08 2.41 0.49
C ASP A 83 28.23 1.87 1.35
N GLU A 84 28.93 2.76 2.07
CA GLU A 84 29.99 2.37 3.01
C GLU A 84 29.47 1.53 4.20
N ARG A 85 28.27 1.86 4.70
CA ARG A 85 27.62 1.10 5.79
C ARG A 85 27.02 -0.20 5.29
N LEU A 86 26.51 -0.22 4.06
CA LEU A 86 26.06 -1.43 3.40
C LEU A 86 27.23 -2.42 3.28
N ALA A 87 28.35 -1.99 2.70
CA ALA A 87 29.54 -2.82 2.53
C ALA A 87 30.05 -3.38 3.86
N LYS A 88 30.13 -2.55 4.91
CA LYS A 88 30.57 -2.99 6.24
C LYS A 88 29.62 -4.02 6.86
N THR A 89 28.32 -3.84 6.69
CA THR A 89 27.29 -4.75 7.24
C THR A 89 27.22 -6.06 6.44
N PHE A 90 27.35 -5.98 5.12
CA PHE A 90 27.45 -7.14 4.25
C PHE A 90 28.67 -7.98 4.61
N SER A 91 29.87 -7.39 4.65
CA SER A 91 31.09 -8.09 5.03
C SER A 91 30.97 -8.76 6.39
N LYS A 92 30.39 -8.06 7.38
CA LYS A 92 30.12 -8.64 8.70
C LYS A 92 29.21 -9.88 8.62
N LEU A 93 28.08 -9.79 7.91
CA LEU A 93 27.15 -10.92 7.78
C LEU A 93 27.79 -12.10 7.04
N THR A 94 28.61 -11.83 6.03
CA THR A 94 29.36 -12.85 5.27
C THR A 94 30.39 -13.56 6.15
N PHE A 95 31.19 -12.82 6.93
CA PHE A 95 32.17 -13.40 7.85
C PHE A 95 31.52 -14.14 9.03
N GLU A 96 30.32 -13.74 9.46
CA GLU A 96 29.52 -14.46 10.45
C GLU A 96 28.82 -15.72 9.89
N GLY A 97 28.97 -16.02 8.59
CA GLY A 97 28.31 -17.16 7.93
C GLY A 97 26.81 -16.96 7.65
N LYS A 98 26.28 -15.75 7.84
CA LYS A 98 24.86 -15.41 7.62
C LYS A 98 24.60 -14.99 6.17
N ILE A 99 24.94 -15.87 5.23
CA ILE A 99 24.91 -15.59 3.79
C ILE A 99 23.52 -15.16 3.31
N ASN A 100 22.45 -15.83 3.76
CA ASN A 100 21.08 -15.49 3.39
C ASN A 100 20.68 -14.07 3.85
N ALA A 101 21.17 -13.63 5.01
CA ALA A 101 20.93 -12.28 5.50
C ALA A 101 21.75 -11.25 4.71
N ALA A 102 22.97 -11.59 4.31
CA ALA A 102 23.81 -10.74 3.47
C ALA A 102 23.20 -10.52 2.08
N ILE A 103 22.66 -11.57 1.45
CA ILE A 103 21.96 -11.47 0.15
C ILE A 103 20.70 -10.63 0.28
N LYS A 104 19.89 -10.87 1.32
CA LYS A 104 18.69 -10.07 1.58
C LYS A 104 18.98 -8.59 1.83
N LEU A 105 20.14 -8.27 2.41
CA LEU A 105 20.58 -6.89 2.61
C LEU A 105 20.84 -6.18 1.28
N LEU A 106 21.41 -6.88 0.30
CA LEU A 106 21.62 -6.34 -1.05
C LEU A 106 20.29 -6.14 -1.78
N ASP A 107 19.40 -7.13 -1.73
CA ASP A 107 18.08 -7.08 -2.36
C ASP A 107 17.20 -5.93 -1.83
N GLN A 108 17.38 -5.55 -0.57
CA GLN A 108 16.69 -4.41 0.05
C GLN A 108 17.28 -3.04 -0.31
N HIS A 109 18.58 -2.98 -0.62
CA HIS A 109 19.26 -1.74 -1.01
C HIS A 109 19.10 -1.44 -2.50
N ASP A 110 19.23 -2.48 -3.34
CA ASP A 110 19.08 -2.42 -4.79
C ASP A 110 17.65 -2.72 -5.28
N SER A 111 16.65 -2.65 -4.39
CA SER A 111 15.22 -2.89 -4.70
C SER A 111 14.59 -1.78 -5.56
N SER A 112 15.30 -1.32 -6.58
CA SER A 112 14.72 -0.83 -7.82
C SER A 112 14.51 -2.01 -8.76
N GLY A 113 13.68 -2.99 -8.35
CA GLY A 113 13.39 -4.18 -9.16
C GLY A 113 12.71 -3.89 -10.51
N VAL A 114 12.41 -2.62 -10.79
CA VAL A 114 11.91 -2.12 -12.06
C VAL A 114 12.87 -1.03 -12.53
N VAL A 115 13.54 -1.26 -13.66
CA VAL A 115 14.32 -0.23 -14.35
C VAL A 115 13.40 0.96 -14.59
N THR A 116 13.82 2.15 -14.17
CA THR A 116 13.04 3.38 -14.35
C THR A 116 12.74 3.60 -15.83
N LEU A 117 11.48 3.87 -16.17
CA LEU A 117 11.02 4.01 -17.55
C LEU A 117 11.66 5.24 -18.22
N SER A 118 12.79 5.03 -18.89
CA SER A 118 13.48 6.06 -19.68
C SER A 118 13.29 5.79 -21.17
N GLN A 119 13.49 6.82 -22.00
CA GLN A 119 13.44 6.66 -23.46
C GLN A 119 14.45 5.63 -23.96
N SER A 120 15.61 5.52 -23.28
CA SER A 120 16.62 4.49 -23.55
C SER A 120 16.07 3.09 -23.28
N THR A 121 15.45 2.89 -22.12
CA THR A 121 14.81 1.61 -21.72
C THR A 121 13.72 1.20 -22.70
N ILE A 122 12.90 2.15 -23.16
CA ILE A 122 11.84 1.89 -24.16
C ILE A 122 12.46 1.42 -25.49
N ASN A 123 13.54 2.05 -25.94
CA ASN A 123 14.21 1.68 -27.18
C ASN A 123 14.85 0.28 -27.07
N GLU A 124 15.44 -0.05 -25.93
CA GLU A 124 16.00 -1.38 -25.67
C GLU A 124 14.92 -2.46 -25.64
N LEU A 125 13.79 -2.19 -24.97
CA LEU A 125 12.64 -3.11 -24.94
C LEU A 125 12.10 -3.34 -26.35
N LYS A 126 11.93 -2.27 -27.14
CA LYS A 126 11.52 -2.37 -28.55
C LYS A 126 12.48 -3.22 -29.39
N GLY A 127 13.78 -3.12 -29.14
CA GLY A 127 14.78 -3.94 -29.82
C GLY A 127 14.75 -5.42 -29.41
N LYS A 128 14.29 -5.74 -28.20
CA LYS A 128 14.15 -7.12 -27.70
C LYS A 128 12.83 -7.78 -28.13
N HIS A 129 11.81 -7.00 -28.45
CA HIS A 129 10.56 -7.56 -28.95
C HIS A 129 10.74 -8.10 -30.37
N PRO A 130 10.31 -9.34 -30.65
CA PRO A 130 10.27 -9.83 -32.02
C PRO A 130 9.31 -8.96 -32.84
N ASN A 131 9.59 -8.83 -34.14
CA ASN A 131 8.67 -8.17 -35.06
C ASN A 131 7.31 -8.86 -34.99
N ALA A 132 6.23 -8.08 -34.99
CA ALA A 132 4.89 -8.63 -35.07
C ALA A 132 4.78 -9.46 -36.35
N ASN A 133 4.36 -10.72 -36.23
CA ASN A 133 3.96 -11.50 -37.38
C ASN A 133 2.54 -11.08 -37.78
N ASP A 134 2.26 -11.16 -39.08
CA ASP A 134 0.90 -11.02 -39.57
C ASP A 134 0.00 -12.06 -38.88
N ALA A 135 -1.20 -11.62 -38.51
CA ALA A 135 -2.18 -12.51 -37.90
C ALA A 135 -2.51 -13.62 -38.90
N ASP A 136 -2.29 -14.87 -38.48
CA ASP A 136 -2.69 -16.02 -39.28
C ASP A 136 -4.22 -16.00 -39.45
N PRO A 137 -4.74 -15.99 -40.69
CA PRO A 137 -6.18 -15.99 -40.95
C PRO A 137 -6.91 -17.18 -40.32
N SER A 138 -6.22 -18.27 -40.00
CA SER A 138 -6.81 -19.39 -39.26
C SER A 138 -7.04 -19.13 -37.77
N ILE A 139 -6.39 -18.09 -37.20
CA ILE A 139 -6.54 -17.67 -35.80
C ILE A 139 -7.60 -16.56 -35.68
N LEU A 140 -7.91 -15.88 -36.78
CA LEU A 140 -8.93 -14.84 -36.82
C LEU A 140 -10.32 -15.46 -36.66
N MET A 141 -11.09 -14.93 -35.72
CA MET A 141 -12.49 -15.28 -35.57
C MET A 141 -13.29 -14.57 -36.65
N ASP A 142 -13.65 -15.30 -37.71
CA ASP A 142 -14.54 -14.80 -38.75
C ASP A 142 -16.00 -14.85 -38.27
N GLY A 143 -16.70 -13.71 -38.35
CA GLY A 143 -18.12 -13.61 -38.06
C GLY A 143 -18.51 -12.35 -37.27
N PRO A 144 -19.82 -12.04 -37.16
CA PRO A 144 -20.29 -10.97 -36.32
C PRO A 144 -19.93 -11.26 -34.85
N LEU A 145 -19.30 -10.28 -34.19
CA LEU A 145 -18.96 -10.38 -32.78
C LEU A 145 -20.22 -10.74 -31.97
N PRO A 146 -20.18 -11.76 -31.10
CA PRO A 146 -21.31 -12.05 -30.24
C PRO A 146 -21.57 -10.82 -29.35
N LEU A 147 -22.83 -10.39 -29.27
CA LEU A 147 -23.23 -9.33 -28.36
C LEU A 147 -23.03 -9.84 -26.92
N VAL A 148 -21.94 -9.42 -26.28
CA VAL A 148 -21.66 -9.73 -24.88
C VAL A 148 -22.52 -8.81 -24.03
N ASP A 149 -23.52 -9.37 -23.36
CA ASP A 149 -24.34 -8.64 -22.38
C ASP A 149 -23.41 -8.09 -21.27
N PRO A 150 -23.45 -6.77 -20.96
CA PRO A 150 -22.64 -6.17 -19.89
C PRO A 150 -22.78 -6.88 -18.52
N VAL A 151 -23.87 -7.61 -18.31
CA VAL A 151 -24.22 -8.31 -17.06
C VAL A 151 -23.78 -9.78 -17.09
N MET A 152 -23.22 -10.28 -18.20
CA MET A 152 -22.86 -11.71 -18.36
C MET A 152 -21.96 -12.23 -17.24
N PHE A 153 -21.05 -11.39 -16.72
CA PHE A 153 -20.16 -11.75 -15.62
C PHE A 153 -20.77 -11.58 -14.23
N GLN A 154 -21.84 -10.79 -14.06
CA GLN A 154 -22.57 -10.67 -12.79
C GLN A 154 -23.38 -11.94 -12.47
N ASN A 155 -23.77 -12.70 -13.50
CA ASN A 155 -24.45 -13.99 -13.33
C ASN A 155 -23.51 -15.17 -13.00
N ILE A 156 -22.19 -14.93 -12.96
CA ILE A 156 -21.20 -15.92 -12.55
C ILE A 156 -21.03 -15.82 -11.03
N THR A 157 -21.88 -16.51 -10.30
CA THR A 157 -21.75 -16.64 -8.84
C THR A 157 -20.95 -17.90 -8.48
N GLU A 158 -20.10 -17.82 -7.46
CA GLU A 158 -19.25 -18.94 -6.99
C GLU A 158 -20.03 -20.24 -6.75
N SER A 159 -21.20 -20.13 -6.12
CA SER A 159 -21.94 -21.29 -5.61
C SER A 159 -22.64 -22.12 -6.70
N THR A 160 -23.17 -21.51 -7.75
CA THR A 160 -24.09 -22.18 -8.68
C THR A 160 -23.50 -22.38 -10.08
N THR A 161 -22.83 -21.37 -10.64
CA THR A 161 -22.35 -21.42 -12.03
C THR A 161 -21.00 -22.13 -12.13
N ILE A 162 -20.07 -21.84 -11.20
CA ILE A 162 -18.76 -22.48 -11.17
C ILE A 162 -18.91 -23.95 -10.76
N MET A 163 -19.60 -24.22 -9.64
CA MET A 163 -19.81 -25.59 -9.13
C MET A 163 -20.50 -26.51 -10.15
N LYS A 164 -21.58 -26.06 -10.82
CA LYS A 164 -22.25 -26.87 -11.86
C LYS A 164 -21.36 -27.14 -13.08
N SER A 165 -20.51 -26.19 -13.45
CA SER A 165 -19.59 -26.34 -14.59
C SER A 165 -18.46 -27.31 -14.25
N THR A 166 -17.89 -27.21 -13.04
CA THR A 166 -16.89 -28.15 -12.52
C THR A 166 -17.44 -29.58 -12.41
N LEU A 167 -18.69 -29.75 -11.99
CA LEU A 167 -19.33 -31.08 -11.92
C LEU A 167 -19.60 -31.70 -13.32
N ARG A 168 -19.63 -30.89 -14.39
CA ARG A 168 -19.83 -31.37 -15.77
C ARG A 168 -18.53 -31.75 -16.47
N THR A 169 -17.39 -31.23 -16.03
CA THR A 169 -16.09 -31.66 -16.53
C THR A 169 -15.67 -32.92 -15.78
N ARG A 170 -15.68 -34.07 -16.47
CA ARG A 170 -15.01 -35.27 -15.96
C ARG A 170 -13.50 -35.04 -16.14
N GLY A 171 -12.77 -35.03 -15.04
CA GLY A 171 -11.31 -35.20 -15.03
C GLY A 171 -10.95 -36.65 -15.35
#